data_AF-A0A382T5Q4-F1
#
_entry.id   AF-A0A382T5Q4-F1
#
_cell.length_a   1.000
_cell.length_b   1.000
_cell.length_c   1.000
_cell.angle_alpha   90.00
_cell.angle_beta   90.00
_cell.angle_gamma   90.00
#
_symmetry.space_group_name_H-M   'P 1'
#
loop_
_entity.id
_entity.type
_entity.pdbx_description
1 polymer ?
#
loop_
_entity_poly.entity_id
_entity_poly.type
_entity_poly.pdbx_seq_one_letter_code
_entity_poly.pdbx_strand_id
1 'polypeptide(L)' 'MANQSNNIFLIGPMGTGKTTIGKKLAKKMSKKFFDSDHEIKRTTGVDISLIFEIEGEAGFRERETKIISELV' A
#
# COMPACT_ATOMS: atom_id res chain seq x y z
N MET A 1 -19.25 -9.48 -17.42
CA MET A 1 -19.23 -8.07 -16.99
C MET A 1 -18.06 -7.95 -16.03
N ALA A 2 -17.03 -7.16 -16.36
CA ALA A 2 -15.90 -6.98 -15.44
C ALA A 2 -16.44 -6.35 -14.15
N ASN A 3 -16.32 -7.07 -13.04
CA ASN A 3 -16.64 -6.56 -11.72
C ASN A 3 -15.70 -5.36 -11.48
N GLN A 4 -16.16 -4.13 -11.74
CA GLN A 4 -15.34 -2.96 -11.47
C GLN A 4 -15.16 -2.87 -9.96
N SER A 5 -14.02 -3.36 -9.49
CA SER A 5 -13.56 -3.17 -8.12
C SER A 5 -13.64 -1.67 -7.83
N ASN A 6 -14.52 -1.27 -6.92
CA ASN A 6 -14.80 0.13 -6.60
C ASN A 6 -13.68 0.72 -5.71
N ASN A 7 -12.44 0.24 -5.88
CA ASN A 7 -11.25 0.59 -5.13
C ASN A 7 -10.64 1.86 -5.74
N ILE A 8 -10.05 2.69 -4.88
CA ILE A 8 -9.37 3.92 -5.28
C ILE A 8 -7.89 3.76 -4.93
N PHE A 9 -7.04 3.80 -5.95
CA PHE A 9 -5.59 3.74 -5.79
C PHE A 9 -5.01 5.15 -5.82
N LEU A 10 -4.26 5.52 -4.78
CA LEU A 10 -3.53 6.78 -4.71
C LEU A 10 -2.06 6.52 -5.00
N ILE A 11 -1.59 6.98 -6.15
CA ILE A 11 -0.19 6.81 -6.59
C ILE A 11 0.58 8.13 -6.52
N GLY A 12 1.91 8.04 -6.41
CA GLY A 12 2.82 9.18 -6.42
C GLY A 12 4.02 9.02 -5.49
N PRO A 13 5.02 9.92 -5.54
CA PRO A 13 6.23 9.85 -4.72
C PRO A 13 5.96 9.86 -3.20
N MET A 14 6.95 9.45 -2.40
CA MET A 14 6.93 9.59 -0.94
C MET A 14 6.77 11.08 -0.56
N GLY A 15 6.08 11.37 0.56
CA GLY A 15 5.93 12.75 1.07
C GLY A 15 4.88 13.62 0.37
N THR A 16 4.27 13.16 -0.73
CA THR A 16 3.21 13.90 -1.44
C THR A 16 1.84 13.92 -0.73
N GLY A 17 1.74 13.34 0.47
CA GLY A 17 0.53 13.40 1.29
C GLY A 17 -0.52 12.32 0.97
N LYS A 18 -0.17 11.27 0.22
CA LYS A 18 -1.09 10.15 -0.14
C LYS A 18 -1.83 9.58 1.06
N THR A 19 -1.13 9.29 2.16
CA THR A 19 -1.73 8.75 3.39
C THR A 19 -2.70 9.76 4.02
N THR A 20 -2.37 11.05 4.01
CA THR A 20 -3.22 12.11 4.57
C THR A 20 -4.52 12.27 3.77
N ILE A 21 -4.42 12.33 2.44
CA ILE A 21 -5.59 12.46 1.56
C ILE A 21 -6.41 11.17 1.55
N GLY A 22 -5.76 10.02 1.48
CA GLY A 22 -6.42 8.71 1.48
C GLY A 22 -7.27 8.46 2.71
N LYS A 23 -6.76 8.78 3.91
CA LYS A 23 -7.55 8.69 5.15
C LYS A 23 -8.79 9.60 5.12
N LYS A 24 -8.65 10.84 4.65
CA LYS A 24 -9.77 11.79 4.53
C LYS A 24 -10.80 11.31 3.50
N LEU A 25 -10.34 10.81 2.36
CA LEU A 25 -11.19 10.29 1.29
C LEU A 25 -11.96 9.04 1.74
N ALA A 26 -11.27 8.08 2.34
CA ALA A 26 -11.86 6.86 2.88
C ALA A 26 -12.97 7.18 3.91
N LYS A 27 -12.70 8.12 4.83
CA LYS A 27 -13.71 8.60 5.79
C LYS A 27 -14.92 9.23 5.09
N LYS A 28 -14.70 10.10 4.10
CA LYS A 28 -15.80 10.77 3.36
C LYS A 28 -16.65 9.78 2.55
N MET A 29 -16.06 8.69 2.09
CA MET A 29 -16.71 7.68 1.26
C MET A 29 -17.15 6.44 2.05
N SER A 30 -17.00 6.42 3.37
CA SER A 30 -17.27 5.25 4.23
C SER A 30 -16.55 3.98 3.75
N LYS A 31 -15.31 4.13 3.28
CA LYS A 31 -14.44 3.03 2.83
C LYS A 31 -13.32 2.77 3.85
N LYS A 32 -12.74 1.57 3.77
CA LYS A 32 -11.48 1.26 4.46
C LYS A 32 -10.31 1.95 3.75
N PHE A 33 -9.30 2.31 4.52
CA PHE A 33 -8.04 2.84 4.01
C PHE A 33 -6.93 1.82 4.30
N PHE A 34 -6.10 1.54 3.29
CA PHE A 34 -4.92 0.72 3.40
C PHE A 34 -3.71 1.49 2.88
N ASP A 35 -2.55 1.26 3.50
CA ASP A 35 -1.27 1.82 3.10
C ASP A 35 -0.33 0.63 2.86
N SER A 36 0.15 0.45 1.63
CA SER A 36 0.90 -0.74 1.21
C SER A 36 2.16 -0.93 2.06
N ASP A 37 2.88 0.15 2.36
CA ASP A 37 4.08 0.14 3.19
C ASP A 37 3.76 -0.35 4.62
N HIS A 38 2.64 0.11 5.17
CA HIS A 38 2.18 -0.34 6.48
C HIS A 38 1.75 -1.81 6.47
N GLU A 39 1.05 -2.26 5.43
CA GLU A 39 0.62 -3.65 5.30
C GLU A 39 1.78 -4.62 5.08
N ILE A 40 2.83 -4.20 4.35
CA ILE A 40 4.09 -4.95 4.24
C ILE A 40 4.67 -5.16 5.64
N LYS A 41 4.90 -4.08 6.41
CA LYS A 41 5.46 -4.18 7.77
C LYS A 41 4.60 -5.02 8.70
N ARG A 42 3.27 -4.87 8.62
CA ARG A 42 2.32 -5.65 9.44
C ARG A 42 2.39 -7.14 9.14
N THR A 43 2.59 -7.51 7.87
CA THR A 43 2.59 -8.91 7.41
C THR A 43 3.95 -9.58 7.59
N THR A 44 5.05 -8.84 7.39
CA THR A 44 6.41 -9.38 7.55
C THR A 44 6.92 -9.29 8.99
N GLY A 45 6.42 -8.33 9.78
CA GLY A 45 7.01 -7.98 11.07
C GLY A 45 8.37 -7.28 10.95
N VAL A 46 8.74 -6.83 9.76
CA VAL A 46 10.07 -6.28 9.43
C VAL A 46 9.94 -4.86 8.91
N ASP A 47 10.84 -3.97 9.34
CA ASP A 47 10.93 -2.60 8.82
C ASP A 47 11.35 -2.55 7.35
N ILE A 48 10.78 -1.60 6.61
CA ILE A 48 11.05 -1.42 5.17
C ILE A 48 12.54 -1.17 4.91
N SER A 49 13.22 -0.41 5.78
CA SER A 49 14.66 -0.17 5.64
C SER A 49 15.47 -1.46 5.65
N LEU A 50 15.11 -2.42 6.51
CA LEU A 50 15.80 -3.71 6.57
C LEU A 50 15.48 -4.58 5.34
N ILE A 51 14.25 -4.51 4.82
CA ILE A 51 13.88 -5.18 3.56
C ILE A 51 14.77 -4.64 2.42
N PHE A 52 14.93 -3.32 2.30
CA PHE A 52 15.80 -2.74 1.29
C PHE A 52 17.28 -3.10 1.50
N GLU A 53 17.75 -3.17 2.74
CA GLU A 53 19.13 -3.55 3.05
C GLU A 53 19.45 -5.01 2.66
N ILE A 54 18.53 -5.94 2.94
CA ILE A 54 18.75 -7.38 2.72
C ILE A 54 18.35 -7.82 1.32
N GLU A 55 17.24 -7.32 0.79
CA GLU A 55 16.60 -7.81 -0.44
C GLU A 55 16.68 -6.81 -1.60
N GLY A 56 17.16 -5.59 -1.32
CA GLY A 56 17.20 -4.51 -2.29
C GLY A 56 15.80 -4.03 -2.73
N GLU A 57 15.78 -3.17 -3.74
CA GLU A 57 14.53 -2.68 -4.30
C GLU A 57 13.71 -3.81 -4.93
N ALA A 58 14.35 -4.78 -5.57
CA ALA A 58 13.65 -5.89 -6.24
C ALA A 58 12.77 -6.69 -5.25
N GLY A 59 13.33 -7.13 -4.12
CA GLY A 59 12.56 -7.85 -3.11
C GLY A 59 11.47 -7.00 -2.47
N PHE A 60 11.71 -5.71 -2.25
CA PHE A 60 10.67 -4.79 -1.82
C PHE A 60 9.50 -4.72 -2.82
N ARG A 61 9.78 -4.59 -4.12
CA ARG A 61 8.74 -4.51 -5.18
C ARG A 61 7.94 -5.80 -5.33
N GLU A 62 8.58 -6.95 -5.16
CA GLU A 62 7.87 -8.24 -5.15
C GLU A 62 6.87 -8.32 -3.98
N ARG A 63 7.29 -7.90 -2.78
CA ARG A 63 6.41 -7.84 -1.60
C ARG A 63 5.28 -6.84 -1.77
N GLU A 64 5.58 -5.65 -2.30
CA GLU A 64 4.59 -4.62 -2.60
C GLU A 64 3.53 -5.14 -3.57
N THR A 65 3.96 -5.79 -4.65
CA THR A 65 3.07 -6.40 -5.65
C THR A 65 2.17 -7.46 -5.02
N LYS A 66 2.73 -8.33 -4.17
CA LYS A 66 1.98 -9.36 -3.46
C LYS A 66 0.92 -8.76 -2.53
N ILE A 67 1.31 -7.80 -1.69
CA ILE A 67 0.39 -7.15 -0.74
C ILE A 67 -0.72 -6.39 -1.47
N ILE A 68 -0.41 -5.65 -2.54
CA ILE A 68 -1.43 -4.97 -3.32
C ILE A 68 -2.43 -5.99 -3.89
N SER A 69 -1.94 -7.11 -4.43
CA SER A 69 -2.80 -8.17 -4.97
C SER A 69 -3.73 -8.81 -3.93
N GLU A 70 -3.32 -8.89 -2.67
CA GLU A 70 -4.16 -9.37 -1.56
C GLU A 70 -5.23 -8.37 -1.12
N LEU A 71 -5.07 -7.08 -1.45
CA LEU A 71 -6.00 -6.00 -1.09
C LEU A 71 -7.07 -5.70 -2.16
N VAL A 72 -6.89 -6.16 -3.41
CA VAL A 72 -7.80 -5.84 -4.53
C VAL A 72 -9.02 -6.76 -4.58
#